data_AF-A0A7S1ZPC4-F1
#
_entry.id   AF-A0A7S1ZPC4-F1
#
_cell.length_a   1.000
_cell.length_b   1.000
_cell.length_c   1.000
_cell.angle_alpha   90.00
_cell.angle_beta   90.00
_cell.angle_gamma   90.00
#
_symmetry.space_group_name_H-M   'P 1'
#
loop_
_entity.id
_entity.type
_entity.pdbx_description
1 polymer ?
#
loop_
_entity_poly.entity_id
_entity_poly.type
_entity_poly.pdbx_seq_one_letter_code
_entity_poly.pdbx_strand_id
1 'polypeptide(L)'
;MAARASVLRASRCGLASPTAAAAVRQNLPSLHLLRSEAAPSWAAAPLSSLARPTAPSCFAHPSKYVSGVTPEMLETDPAIRAFYEANYPDHESEPDVIEPSKYIDERRAKKLEMREGWDQDDGKHPDPELDRLNLRRIYCYPRSRESESGSRRGRSLRSRRLIPGIIYGSDPTRGILSFDFESRVPVKTPWRHIQRELDRYHRGFPARVYELTVFPEEGDDYDSGAEPLSVERVVPADVNMHPVNIAAYCCNFLRYHPGRPINIPIRYINEEESAAMKRGAFIAPINRNVNVIVEEGVPVPEFIDLECTGVKLKDVLRTERLILPDGVAFSDKVKKDQFLVGTVFGSRRGLLEERAAEAAQAAAANGG
;
A
#
# COMPACT_ATOMS: atom_id res chain seq x y z
N MET A 1 19.52 -35.84 -59.04
CA MET A 1 19.76 -34.68 -59.93
C MET A 1 19.22 -33.45 -59.22
N ALA A 2 20.10 -32.72 -58.54
CA ALA A 2 20.73 -31.47 -59.03
C ALA A 2 19.75 -30.28 -58.83
N ALA A 3 19.85 -29.52 -57.73
CA ALA A 3 20.89 -28.53 -57.40
C ALA A 3 20.85 -27.28 -58.28
N ARG A 4 20.70 -26.11 -57.64
CA ARG A 4 21.45 -24.84 -57.82
C ARG A 4 20.67 -23.72 -57.10
N ALA A 5 21.14 -23.12 -55.98
CA ALA A 5 22.39 -22.40 -55.72
C ALA A 5 22.59 -21.24 -56.70
N SER A 6 22.61 -19.99 -56.23
CA SER A 6 23.81 -19.15 -56.05
C SER A 6 23.43 -17.73 -56.56
N VAL A 7 23.98 -16.56 -56.22
CA VAL A 7 25.22 -16.14 -55.54
C VAL A 7 25.05 -14.60 -55.35
N LEU A 8 25.24 -14.06 -54.13
CA LEU A 8 26.43 -13.32 -53.68
C LEU A 8 26.70 -11.97 -54.37
N ARG A 9 26.81 -10.90 -53.56
CA ARG A 9 27.95 -9.97 -53.65
C ARG A 9 28.24 -9.32 -52.30
N ALA A 10 29.44 -9.61 -51.81
CA ALA A 10 30.12 -8.91 -50.74
C ALA A 10 31.07 -7.86 -51.36
N SER A 11 31.32 -6.78 -50.64
CA SER A 11 32.55 -5.99 -50.79
C SER A 11 32.97 -5.42 -49.45
N ARG A 12 34.20 -5.78 -49.06
CA ARG A 12 34.97 -5.35 -47.89
C ARG A 12 35.61 -3.96 -48.12
N CYS A 13 36.32 -3.51 -47.07
CA CYS A 13 37.29 -2.39 -46.95
C CYS A 13 36.67 -1.16 -46.28
N GLY A 14 37.29 -0.48 -45.30
CA GLY A 14 38.61 -0.58 -44.71
C GLY A 14 38.75 0.44 -43.57
N LEU A 15 39.84 0.30 -42.82
CA LEU A 15 40.27 0.96 -41.58
C LEU A 15 40.31 2.50 -41.53
N ALA A 16 40.34 2.99 -40.28
CA ALA A 16 41.23 4.02 -39.72
C ALA A 16 40.61 5.35 -39.25
N SER A 17 40.86 5.63 -37.97
CA SER A 17 40.70 6.90 -37.24
C SER A 17 41.69 7.99 -37.72
N PRO A 18 41.40 9.26 -37.38
CA PRO A 18 42.47 10.14 -36.93
C PRO A 18 42.13 10.92 -35.63
N THR A 19 43.22 11.23 -34.94
CA THR A 19 43.40 12.02 -33.72
C THR A 19 43.53 13.53 -33.97
N ALA A 20 43.12 14.31 -32.97
CA ALA A 20 43.73 15.57 -32.44
C ALA A 20 43.74 16.90 -33.24
N ALA A 21 43.18 17.94 -32.61
CA ALA A 21 43.67 19.34 -32.51
C ALA A 21 42.80 20.05 -31.43
N ALA A 22 43.23 20.40 -30.22
CA ALA A 22 44.25 21.36 -29.76
C ALA A 22 43.87 22.84 -30.01
N ALA A 23 43.41 23.57 -28.96
CA ALA A 23 43.78 24.98 -28.71
C ALA A 23 43.32 25.51 -27.31
N VAL A 24 44.29 25.97 -26.49
CA VAL A 24 44.29 27.21 -25.67
C VAL A 24 43.29 27.28 -24.49
N ARG A 25 43.62 27.08 -23.19
CA ARG A 25 44.57 27.69 -22.21
C ARG A 25 44.46 29.21 -22.01
N GLN A 26 44.43 29.61 -20.72
CA GLN A 26 44.64 30.96 -20.12
C GLN A 26 43.34 31.77 -19.87
N ASN A 27 43.01 32.33 -18.70
CA ASN A 27 43.78 32.73 -17.53
C ASN A 27 42.91 32.77 -16.25
N LEU A 28 43.49 32.36 -15.11
CA LEU A 28 43.15 32.86 -13.78
C LEU A 28 44.09 34.03 -13.44
N PRO A 29 43.67 34.94 -12.56
CA PRO A 29 44.43 35.22 -11.33
C PRO A 29 43.50 35.10 -10.10
N SER A 30 43.79 34.27 -9.10
CA SER A 30 44.78 34.46 -8.01
C SER A 30 44.42 35.68 -7.13
N LEU A 31 44.25 35.61 -5.81
CA LEU A 31 45.16 35.12 -4.75
C LEU A 31 44.43 35.07 -3.39
N HIS A 32 44.77 34.03 -2.59
CA HIS A 32 45.14 34.07 -1.15
C HIS A 32 44.12 34.46 -0.05
N LEU A 33 44.09 33.89 1.18
CA LEU A 33 44.84 32.85 1.91
C LEU A 33 43.99 32.36 3.14
N LEU A 34 44.06 31.05 3.39
CA LEU A 34 44.26 30.33 4.67
C LEU A 34 43.30 30.39 5.89
N ARG A 35 42.83 29.16 6.22
CA ARG A 35 42.83 28.42 7.51
C ARG A 35 42.09 28.96 8.75
N SER A 36 41.18 28.11 9.27
CA SER A 36 41.27 27.35 10.55
C SER A 36 39.84 27.00 11.00
N GLU A 37 39.46 25.72 10.99
CA GLU A 37 39.34 24.81 12.16
C GLU A 37 38.25 25.15 13.18
N ALA A 38 37.52 24.09 13.56
CA ALA A 38 36.65 23.89 14.74
C ALA A 38 35.18 24.35 14.66
N ALA A 39 34.28 23.35 14.58
CA ALA A 39 33.01 23.38 15.31
C ALA A 39 33.29 23.16 16.81
N PRO A 40 32.42 23.63 17.74
CA PRO A 40 31.47 22.66 18.30
C PRO A 40 30.12 23.21 18.81
N SER A 41 29.21 22.23 18.99
CA SER A 41 28.20 22.09 20.04
C SER A 41 27.08 23.11 20.19
N TRP A 42 25.90 22.66 19.78
CA TRP A 42 24.63 22.86 20.46
C TRP A 42 24.77 22.80 21.99
N ALA A 43 24.49 23.90 22.67
CA ALA A 43 24.34 23.96 24.12
C ALA A 43 23.02 24.66 24.43
N ALA A 44 22.19 23.99 25.21
CA ALA A 44 20.89 24.43 25.66
C ALA A 44 20.98 25.50 26.76
N ALA A 45 19.97 26.40 26.81
CA ALA A 45 19.23 26.90 27.98
C ALA A 45 18.72 28.35 27.77
N PRO A 46 17.71 28.84 28.52
CA PRO A 46 16.66 28.17 29.29
C PRO A 46 15.23 28.64 28.93
N LEU A 47 14.24 27.79 29.22
CA LEU A 47 12.84 28.19 29.37
C LEU A 47 12.71 29.11 30.60
N SER A 48 12.34 30.37 30.39
CA SER A 48 11.77 31.21 31.45
C SER A 48 10.26 31.34 31.27
N SER A 49 9.56 30.77 32.23
CA SER A 49 8.12 30.78 32.41
C SER A 49 7.66 32.14 32.93
N LEU A 50 7.05 32.97 32.07
CA LEU A 50 6.03 33.92 32.48
C LEU A 50 4.99 34.02 31.36
N ALA A 51 3.99 33.14 31.44
CA ALA A 51 2.74 33.32 30.72
C ALA A 51 2.11 34.64 31.20
N ARG A 52 2.14 35.68 30.36
CA ARG A 52 1.15 36.75 30.46
C ARG A 52 -0.17 36.20 29.89
N PRO A 53 -1.31 36.38 30.57
CA PRO A 53 -2.60 36.09 29.96
C PRO A 53 -2.76 37.06 28.77
N THR A 54 -2.79 36.53 27.56
CA THR A 54 -3.21 37.27 26.36
C THR A 54 -4.71 37.46 26.42
N ALA A 55 -5.17 38.37 27.28
CA ALA A 55 -6.39 39.10 27.02
C ALA A 55 -6.00 40.22 26.04
N PRO A 56 -6.47 40.20 24.77
CA PRO A 56 -6.25 41.34 23.90
C PRO A 56 -6.98 42.55 24.50
N SER A 57 -6.25 43.62 24.79
CA SER A 57 -6.86 44.91 25.11
C SER A 57 -7.62 45.40 23.90
N CYS A 58 -8.89 45.78 24.06
CA CYS A 58 -9.81 46.11 22.97
C CYS A 58 -9.56 47.46 22.28
N PHE A 59 -8.34 48.01 22.34
CA PHE A 59 -8.00 49.31 21.74
C PHE A 59 -7.03 49.16 20.57
N ALA A 60 -7.24 49.94 19.52
CA ALA A 60 -6.36 50.01 18.35
C ALA A 60 -4.97 50.49 18.75
N HIS A 61 -3.91 49.74 18.41
CA HIS A 61 -2.56 50.14 18.81
C HIS A 61 -1.99 51.18 17.82
N PRO A 62 -1.58 52.39 18.25
CA PRO A 62 -1.23 53.47 17.33
C PRO A 62 0.04 53.21 16.53
N SER A 63 0.92 52.34 17.04
CA SER A 63 2.12 51.88 16.31
C SER A 63 1.82 51.19 14.98
N LYS A 64 0.55 50.84 14.70
CA LYS A 64 0.07 50.31 13.41
C LYS A 64 0.24 51.32 12.27
N TYR A 65 0.02 52.60 12.55
CA TYR A 65 0.05 53.65 11.52
C TYR A 65 1.39 54.39 11.49
N VAL A 66 1.96 54.72 12.66
CA VAL A 66 3.28 55.36 12.76
C VAL A 66 4.16 54.59 13.73
N SER A 67 5.29 54.09 13.24
CA SER A 67 6.21 53.28 14.04
C SER A 67 6.80 54.07 15.21
N GLY A 68 6.89 53.42 16.37
CA GLY A 68 7.50 54.00 17.58
C GLY A 68 6.57 54.87 18.44
N VAL A 69 5.34 55.11 18.00
CA VAL A 69 4.33 55.84 18.80
C VAL A 69 3.60 54.87 19.72
N THR A 70 3.60 55.15 21.03
CA THR A 70 2.84 54.38 22.04
C THR A 70 1.48 55.04 22.33
N PRO A 71 0.49 54.29 22.86
CA PRO A 71 -0.80 54.85 23.28
C PRO A 71 -0.67 56.04 24.24
N GLU A 72 0.28 55.95 25.19
CA GLU A 72 0.56 57.00 26.17
C GLU A 72 1.03 58.32 25.51
N MET A 73 1.79 58.24 24.40
CA MET A 73 2.24 59.41 23.65
C MET A 73 1.09 60.12 22.92
N LEU A 74 0.08 59.38 22.47
CA LEU A 74 -1.12 59.96 21.83
C LEU A 74 -2.00 60.71 22.83
N GLU A 75 -2.03 60.26 24.08
CA GLU A 75 -2.76 60.93 25.17
C GLU A 75 -2.00 62.16 25.68
N THR A 76 -0.67 62.12 25.71
CA THR A 76 0.16 63.16 26.32
C THR A 76 0.47 64.32 25.36
N ASP A 77 0.75 64.02 24.08
CA ASP A 77 1.22 65.02 23.11
C ASP A 77 0.11 65.46 22.13
N PRO A 78 -0.41 66.69 22.24
CA PRO A 78 -1.53 67.16 21.39
C PRO A 78 -1.14 67.29 19.91
N ALA A 79 0.16 67.47 19.62
CA ALA A 79 0.67 67.53 18.26
C ALA A 79 0.59 66.18 17.54
N ILE A 80 0.87 65.08 18.26
CA ILE A 80 0.78 63.72 17.70
C ILE A 80 -0.69 63.38 17.48
N ARG A 81 -1.56 63.70 18.44
CA ARG A 81 -3.01 63.50 18.30
C ARG A 81 -3.60 64.24 17.09
N ALA A 82 -3.28 65.53 16.90
CA ALA A 82 -3.75 66.30 15.76
C ALA A 82 -3.26 65.73 14.41
N PHE A 83 -2.03 65.18 14.38
CA PHE A 83 -1.51 64.49 13.20
C PHE A 83 -2.30 63.21 12.88
N TYR A 84 -2.67 62.43 13.90
CA TYR A 84 -3.47 61.22 13.71
C TYR A 84 -4.91 61.55 13.29
N GLU A 85 -5.55 62.54 13.88
CA GLU A 85 -6.91 62.99 13.49
C GLU A 85 -6.96 63.53 12.05
N ALA A 86 -5.91 64.23 11.61
CA ALA A 86 -5.86 64.80 10.25
C ALA A 86 -5.57 63.74 9.17
N ASN A 87 -4.77 62.72 9.47
CA ASN A 87 -4.32 61.75 8.47
C ASN A 87 -5.05 60.40 8.54
N TYR A 88 -5.57 60.02 9.71
CA TYR A 88 -6.19 58.73 9.97
C TYR A 88 -7.51 58.91 10.75
N PRO A 89 -8.60 59.33 10.08
CA PRO A 89 -9.87 59.66 10.73
C PRO A 89 -10.53 58.50 11.50
N ASP A 90 -10.22 57.25 11.14
CA ASP A 90 -10.84 56.05 11.72
C ASP A 90 -9.93 55.29 12.72
N HIS A 91 -8.80 55.88 13.13
CA HIS A 91 -7.76 55.20 13.92
C HIS A 91 -8.23 54.69 15.30
N GLU A 92 -9.29 55.25 15.87
CA GLU A 92 -9.88 54.81 17.14
C GLU A 92 -10.85 53.61 16.98
N SER A 93 -11.33 53.36 15.76
CA SER A 93 -12.50 52.50 15.51
C SER A 93 -12.18 51.11 14.92
N GLU A 94 -10.93 50.86 14.51
CA GLU A 94 -10.50 49.55 13.99
C GLU A 94 -9.93 48.66 15.11
N PRO A 95 -10.69 47.68 15.66
CA PRO A 95 -10.12 46.73 16.61
C PRO A 95 -9.13 45.80 15.91
N ASP A 96 -7.95 45.57 16.51
CA ASP A 96 -6.88 44.71 15.99
C ASP A 96 -7.17 43.19 16.13
N VAL A 97 -8.43 42.78 16.03
CA VAL A 97 -8.83 41.37 16.07
C VAL A 97 -8.71 40.78 14.67
N ILE A 98 -7.70 39.94 14.45
CA ILE A 98 -7.79 38.92 13.39
C ILE A 98 -8.85 37.94 13.87
N GLU A 99 -10.11 38.13 13.45
CA GLU A 99 -11.12 37.08 13.57
C GLU A 99 -10.56 35.87 12.80
N PRO A 100 -10.27 34.72 13.44
CA PRO A 100 -10.00 33.49 12.72
C PRO A 100 -11.27 33.23 11.91
N SER A 101 -11.18 33.48 10.61
CA SER A 101 -12.32 33.70 9.72
C SER A 101 -13.52 32.79 10.02
N LYS A 102 -14.74 33.34 9.97
CA LYS A 102 -16.03 32.60 9.97
C LYS A 102 -16.01 31.32 9.11
N TYR A 103 -15.16 31.32 8.09
CA TYR A 103 -14.81 30.18 7.24
C TYR A 103 -14.28 28.92 7.94
N ILE A 104 -13.57 29.03 9.07
CA ILE A 104 -12.98 27.88 9.79
C ILE A 104 -14.04 27.17 10.62
N ASP A 105 -14.92 27.94 11.28
CA ASP A 105 -16.00 27.39 12.09
C ASP A 105 -17.11 26.82 11.21
N GLU A 106 -17.45 27.46 10.10
CA GLU A 106 -18.35 26.87 9.09
C GLU A 106 -17.78 25.57 8.50
N ARG A 107 -16.47 25.50 8.24
CA ARG A 107 -15.84 24.25 7.80
C ARG A 107 -15.83 23.18 8.87
N ARG A 108 -15.62 23.54 10.14
CA ARG A 108 -15.66 22.59 11.25
C ARG A 108 -17.08 22.10 11.49
N ALA A 109 -18.07 22.98 11.47
CA ALA A 109 -19.48 22.64 11.55
C ALA A 109 -19.89 21.72 10.39
N LYS A 110 -19.54 22.09 9.16
CA LYS A 110 -19.82 21.26 7.97
C LYS A 110 -19.08 19.93 7.97
N LYS A 111 -17.88 19.87 8.58
CA LYS A 111 -17.12 18.64 8.80
C LYS A 111 -17.72 17.79 9.92
N LEU A 112 -18.35 18.40 10.91
CA LEU A 112 -19.03 17.74 12.02
C LEU A 112 -20.40 17.22 11.57
N GLU A 113 -21.16 17.99 10.79
CA GLU A 113 -22.40 17.57 10.11
C GLU A 113 -22.12 16.46 9.09
N MET A 114 -21.02 16.56 8.33
CA MET A 114 -20.52 15.45 7.51
C MET A 114 -20.09 14.25 8.35
N ARG A 115 -19.81 14.38 9.66
CA ARG A 115 -19.45 13.24 10.50
C ARG A 115 -20.68 12.61 11.14
N GLU A 116 -21.63 13.43 11.58
CA GLU A 116 -22.91 12.99 12.16
C GLU A 116 -23.86 12.41 11.09
N GLY A 117 -23.78 12.88 9.85
CA GLY A 117 -24.47 12.26 8.71
C GLY A 117 -23.89 10.91 8.27
N TRP A 118 -22.83 10.41 8.92
CA TRP A 118 -22.32 9.04 8.75
C TRP A 118 -22.76 8.12 9.91
N ASP A 119 -23.34 8.69 10.97
CA ASP A 119 -23.89 7.95 12.13
C ASP A 119 -25.40 7.67 11.97
N GLN A 120 -26.02 8.16 10.88
CA GLN A 120 -27.34 7.70 10.43
C GLN A 120 -27.15 6.38 9.67
N ASP A 121 -28.08 5.42 9.78
CA ASP A 121 -27.95 4.13 9.09
C ASP A 121 -28.21 4.30 7.57
N ASP A 122 -27.22 4.82 6.81
CA ASP A 122 -27.29 4.95 5.33
C ASP A 122 -27.09 3.61 4.58
N GLY A 123 -27.21 2.45 5.22
CA GLY A 123 -26.94 1.14 4.58
C GLY A 123 -25.49 1.00 4.09
N LYS A 124 -24.62 1.94 4.48
CA LYS A 124 -23.19 2.02 4.17
C LYS A 124 -22.32 1.30 5.19
N HIS A 125 -22.95 0.84 6.28
CA HIS A 125 -22.32 -0.06 7.21
C HIS A 125 -21.95 -1.36 6.48
N PRO A 126 -20.71 -1.84 6.62
CA PRO A 126 -20.35 -3.16 6.13
C PRO A 126 -21.31 -4.19 6.75
N ASP A 127 -21.82 -5.11 5.93
CA ASP A 127 -22.70 -6.17 6.42
C ASP A 127 -21.99 -6.86 7.62
N PRO A 128 -22.58 -6.88 8.83
CA PRO A 128 -21.89 -7.35 10.03
C PRO A 128 -21.47 -8.82 9.93
N GLU A 129 -22.15 -9.60 9.09
CA GLU A 129 -21.78 -10.98 8.78
C GLU A 129 -20.47 -11.06 7.97
N LEU A 130 -20.27 -10.17 7.00
CA LEU A 130 -19.06 -10.16 6.17
C LEU A 130 -17.83 -9.76 6.98
N ASP A 131 -17.97 -8.77 7.84
CA ASP A 131 -16.89 -8.34 8.73
C ASP A 131 -16.50 -9.46 9.70
N ARG A 132 -17.48 -10.17 10.26
CA ARG A 132 -17.23 -11.34 11.11
C ARG A 132 -16.45 -12.43 10.38
N LEU A 133 -16.70 -12.63 9.09
CA LEU A 133 -16.04 -13.65 8.26
C LEU A 133 -14.77 -13.13 7.57
N ASN A 134 -14.42 -11.85 7.74
CA ASN A 134 -13.34 -11.15 7.03
C ASN A 134 -13.49 -11.16 5.49
N LEU A 135 -14.74 -11.14 5.03
CA LEU A 135 -15.10 -11.11 3.61
C LEU A 135 -15.34 -9.67 3.16
N ARG A 136 -15.04 -9.40 1.89
CA ARG A 136 -15.34 -8.10 1.26
C ARG A 136 -16.21 -8.32 0.04
N ARG A 137 -17.06 -7.35 -0.26
CA ARG A 137 -17.99 -7.44 -1.40
C ARG A 137 -17.38 -6.89 -2.69
N ILE A 138 -17.56 -7.63 -3.78
CA ILE A 138 -17.23 -7.21 -5.15
C ILE A 138 -18.49 -7.27 -5.99
N TYR A 139 -18.70 -6.24 -6.80
CA TYR A 139 -19.87 -6.11 -7.65
C TYR A 139 -19.54 -6.48 -9.09
N CYS A 140 -20.43 -7.26 -9.69
CA CYS A 140 -20.29 -7.74 -11.05
C CYS A 140 -21.59 -7.63 -11.82
N TYR A 141 -21.48 -7.64 -13.14
CA TYR A 141 -22.62 -7.70 -14.06
C TYR A 141 -22.52 -8.96 -14.92
N PRO A 142 -23.64 -9.58 -15.31
CA PRO A 142 -23.63 -10.72 -16.21
C PRO A 142 -23.13 -10.25 -17.58
N ARG A 143 -22.29 -11.07 -18.21
CA ARG A 143 -21.78 -10.81 -19.56
C ARG A 143 -22.47 -11.76 -20.53
N SER A 144 -23.09 -11.26 -21.59
CA SER A 144 -23.74 -12.16 -22.56
C SER A 144 -22.69 -13.02 -23.28
N ARG A 145 -22.94 -14.34 -23.35
CA ARG A 145 -22.06 -15.29 -24.04
C ARG A 145 -22.02 -15.06 -25.55
N GLU A 146 -23.11 -14.59 -26.13
CA GLU A 146 -23.26 -14.48 -27.57
C GLU A 146 -22.73 -13.14 -28.09
N SER A 147 -23.11 -12.04 -27.45
CA SER A 147 -22.81 -10.69 -27.96
C SER A 147 -21.50 -10.10 -27.42
N GLU A 148 -21.11 -10.45 -26.18
CA GLU A 148 -19.99 -9.85 -25.44
C GLU A 148 -18.80 -10.82 -25.26
N SER A 149 -18.74 -11.89 -26.05
CA SER A 149 -17.60 -12.82 -26.08
C SER A 149 -16.59 -12.53 -27.19
N GLY A 150 -15.40 -13.12 -27.05
CA GLY A 150 -14.31 -12.97 -28.02
C GLY A 150 -13.32 -11.82 -27.73
N SER A 151 -12.24 -11.81 -28.49
CA SER A 151 -11.08 -10.93 -28.26
C SER A 151 -11.39 -9.44 -28.46
N ARG A 152 -12.14 -9.10 -29.52
CA ARG A 152 -12.52 -7.71 -29.83
C ARG A 152 -13.46 -7.14 -28.78
N ARG A 153 -14.47 -7.91 -28.36
CA ARG A 153 -15.42 -7.51 -27.31
C ARG A 153 -14.72 -7.37 -25.96
N GLY A 154 -13.81 -8.28 -25.62
CA GLY A 154 -12.98 -8.15 -24.40
C GLY A 154 -12.12 -6.88 -24.38
N ARG A 155 -11.56 -6.46 -25.53
CA ARG A 155 -10.85 -5.16 -25.63
C ARG A 155 -11.80 -3.97 -25.47
N SER A 156 -13.00 -4.05 -26.05
CA SER A 156 -14.02 -3.01 -25.93
C SER A 156 -14.49 -2.83 -24.48
N LEU A 157 -14.74 -3.92 -23.75
CA LEU A 157 -15.09 -3.88 -22.33
C LEU A 157 -14.02 -3.16 -21.49
N ARG A 158 -12.75 -3.48 -21.71
CA ARG A 158 -11.65 -2.81 -21.00
C ARG A 158 -11.53 -1.33 -21.33
N SER A 159 -11.84 -0.93 -22.57
CA SER A 159 -11.91 0.48 -22.94
C SER A 159 -13.00 1.23 -22.16
N ARG A 160 -14.06 0.53 -21.74
CA ARG A 160 -15.14 1.05 -20.87
C ARG A 160 -14.85 0.83 -19.37
N ARG A 161 -13.60 0.48 -19.01
CA ARG A 161 -13.20 0.18 -17.61
C ARG A 161 -13.94 -1.01 -17.00
N LEU A 162 -14.39 -1.96 -17.81
CA LEU A 162 -14.95 -3.24 -17.37
C LEU A 162 -13.94 -4.35 -17.63
N ILE A 163 -13.64 -5.14 -16.61
CA ILE A 163 -12.76 -6.29 -16.66
C ILE A 163 -13.61 -7.53 -16.94
N PRO A 164 -13.37 -8.25 -18.05
CA PRO A 164 -14.05 -9.52 -18.30
C PRO A 164 -13.55 -10.61 -17.34
N GLY A 165 -14.47 -11.49 -16.96
CA GLY A 165 -14.23 -12.60 -16.05
C GLY A 165 -15.22 -13.74 -16.23
N ILE A 166 -15.01 -14.79 -15.44
CA ILE A 166 -15.91 -15.95 -15.35
C ILE A 166 -15.95 -16.40 -13.89
N ILE A 167 -17.14 -16.72 -13.39
CA ILE A 167 -17.33 -17.47 -12.16
C ILE A 167 -17.43 -18.95 -12.50
N TYR A 168 -16.57 -19.78 -11.89
CA TYR A 168 -16.49 -21.20 -12.18
C TYR A 168 -16.22 -22.03 -10.92
N GLY A 169 -16.33 -23.35 -11.07
CA GLY A 169 -16.13 -24.30 -9.98
C GLY A 169 -17.44 -24.82 -9.41
N SER A 170 -17.33 -25.90 -8.64
CA SER A 170 -18.46 -26.51 -7.97
C SER A 170 -18.86 -25.75 -6.72
N ASP A 171 -20.15 -25.80 -6.43
CA ASP A 171 -20.73 -25.41 -5.15
C ASP A 171 -21.71 -26.51 -4.72
N PRO A 172 -21.33 -27.36 -3.76
CA PRO A 172 -22.17 -28.48 -3.32
C PRO A 172 -23.48 -27.99 -2.67
N THR A 173 -23.47 -26.82 -2.01
CA THR A 173 -24.64 -26.25 -1.34
C THR A 173 -25.75 -25.89 -2.34
N ARG A 174 -25.36 -25.53 -3.57
CA ARG A 174 -26.28 -25.20 -4.67
C ARG A 174 -26.48 -26.34 -5.67
N GLY A 175 -25.87 -27.50 -5.42
CA GLY A 175 -25.89 -28.63 -6.36
C GLY A 175 -25.17 -28.35 -7.69
N ILE A 176 -24.29 -27.34 -7.74
CA ILE A 176 -23.58 -26.96 -8.98
C ILE A 176 -22.35 -27.86 -9.13
N LEU A 177 -22.34 -28.69 -10.16
CA LEU A 177 -21.19 -29.51 -10.51
C LEU A 177 -20.24 -28.72 -11.43
N SER A 178 -18.93 -28.96 -11.28
CA SER A 178 -17.90 -28.24 -12.04
C SER A 178 -17.82 -28.65 -13.51
N PHE A 179 -18.37 -29.82 -13.86
CA PHE A 179 -18.34 -30.35 -15.22
C PHE A 179 -19.37 -29.67 -16.12
N ASP A 180 -20.48 -29.22 -15.55
CA ASP A 180 -21.58 -28.64 -16.31
C ASP A 180 -21.16 -27.31 -16.93
N PHE A 181 -21.50 -27.11 -18.20
CA PHE A 181 -21.16 -25.89 -18.92
C PHE A 181 -21.93 -24.67 -18.40
N GLU A 182 -23.15 -24.89 -17.89
CA GLU A 182 -24.00 -23.85 -17.30
C GLU A 182 -23.43 -23.32 -15.99
N SER A 183 -22.62 -24.14 -15.28
CA SER A 183 -21.93 -23.70 -14.07
C SER A 183 -21.00 -22.50 -14.31
N ARG A 184 -20.52 -22.27 -15.54
CA ARG A 184 -19.55 -21.20 -15.85
C ARG A 184 -20.25 -19.88 -16.14
N VAL A 185 -20.46 -19.03 -15.14
CA VAL A 185 -21.17 -17.76 -15.35
C VAL A 185 -20.20 -16.69 -15.84
N PRO A 186 -20.27 -16.22 -17.11
CA PRO A 186 -19.45 -15.12 -17.57
C PRO A 186 -19.89 -13.81 -16.91
N VAL A 187 -18.92 -13.09 -16.35
CA VAL A 187 -19.17 -11.83 -15.66
C VAL A 187 -18.26 -10.73 -16.20
N LYS A 188 -18.67 -9.48 -15.96
CA LYS A 188 -17.85 -8.29 -16.17
C LYS A 188 -17.84 -7.50 -14.87
N THR A 189 -16.65 -7.12 -14.42
CA THR A 189 -16.43 -6.46 -13.14
C THR A 189 -15.91 -5.05 -13.39
N PRO A 190 -16.42 -3.99 -12.74
CA PRO A 190 -15.84 -2.68 -12.92
C PRO A 190 -14.40 -2.64 -12.40
N TRP A 191 -13.50 -2.07 -13.20
CA TRP A 191 -12.06 -2.02 -12.92
C TRP A 191 -11.76 -1.41 -11.56
N ARG A 192 -12.55 -0.42 -11.11
CA ARG A 192 -12.36 0.28 -9.83
C ARG A 192 -12.40 -0.69 -8.64
N HIS A 193 -13.27 -1.70 -8.64
CA HIS A 193 -13.35 -2.65 -7.52
C HIS A 193 -12.11 -3.52 -7.45
N ILE A 194 -11.72 -4.11 -8.59
CA ILE A 194 -10.54 -4.98 -8.65
C ILE A 194 -9.27 -4.20 -8.35
N GLN A 195 -9.12 -2.99 -8.92
CA GLN A 195 -7.93 -2.18 -8.68
C GLN A 195 -7.83 -1.76 -7.21
N ARG A 196 -8.94 -1.37 -6.56
CA ARG A 196 -8.94 -1.03 -5.13
C ARG A 196 -8.45 -2.18 -4.26
N GLU A 197 -8.88 -3.40 -4.56
CA GLU A 197 -8.45 -4.59 -3.81
C GLU A 197 -7.01 -5.00 -4.13
N LEU A 198 -6.57 -4.83 -5.39
CA LEU A 198 -5.17 -5.03 -5.78
C LEU A 198 -4.22 -4.00 -5.16
N ASP A 199 -4.64 -2.74 -5.04
CA ASP A 199 -3.85 -1.69 -4.41
C ASP A 199 -3.78 -1.90 -2.89
N ARG A 200 -4.81 -2.50 -2.29
CA ARG A 200 -4.86 -2.79 -0.85
C ARG A 200 -4.04 -4.02 -0.48
N TYR A 201 -4.24 -5.14 -1.18
CA TYR A 201 -3.68 -6.43 -0.79
C TYR A 201 -2.54 -6.89 -1.68
N HIS A 202 -2.30 -6.22 -2.81
CA HIS A 202 -1.26 -6.55 -3.77
C HIS A 202 -1.25 -8.03 -4.14
N ARG A 203 -0.24 -8.78 -3.65
CA ARG A 203 -0.06 -10.21 -3.92
C ARG A 203 -1.00 -11.11 -3.12
N GLY A 204 -1.64 -10.59 -2.07
CA GLY A 204 -2.62 -11.30 -1.24
C GLY A 204 -4.02 -11.31 -1.83
N PHE A 205 -4.31 -10.49 -2.86
CA PHE A 205 -5.61 -10.46 -3.53
C PHE A 205 -6.17 -11.85 -3.93
N PRO A 206 -5.41 -12.73 -4.62
CA PRO A 206 -5.89 -14.06 -5.03
C PRO A 206 -6.07 -15.07 -3.87
N ALA A 207 -5.56 -14.77 -2.68
CA ALA A 207 -5.65 -15.65 -1.52
C ALA A 207 -6.91 -15.43 -0.69
N ARG A 208 -7.66 -14.35 -0.96
CA ARG A 208 -8.83 -13.95 -0.17
C ARG A 208 -10.13 -14.50 -0.74
N VAL A 209 -11.08 -14.70 0.15
CA VAL A 209 -12.47 -14.94 -0.20
C VAL A 209 -13.21 -13.61 -0.24
N TYR A 210 -13.99 -13.41 -1.30
CA TYR A 210 -14.88 -12.28 -1.48
C TYR A 210 -16.31 -12.78 -1.61
N GLU A 211 -17.26 -11.93 -1.26
CA GLU A 211 -18.64 -12.11 -1.67
C GLU A 211 -18.86 -11.36 -2.97
N LEU A 212 -19.25 -12.10 -4.01
CA LEU A 212 -19.47 -11.54 -5.33
C LEU A 212 -20.97 -11.44 -5.58
N THR A 213 -21.45 -10.21 -5.71
CA THR A 213 -22.85 -9.88 -5.99
C THR A 213 -22.99 -9.51 -7.46
N VAL A 214 -23.80 -10.29 -8.19
CA VAL A 214 -24.09 -10.07 -9.61
C VAL A 214 -25.40 -9.28 -9.73
N PHE A 215 -25.32 -8.06 -10.26
CA PHE A 215 -26.50 -7.24 -10.57
C PHE A 215 -26.93 -7.41 -12.03
N PRO A 216 -28.23 -7.28 -12.34
CA PRO A 216 -28.75 -7.50 -13.70
C PRO A 216 -28.28 -6.45 -14.70
N GLU A 217 -28.16 -5.17 -14.30
CA GLU A 217 -27.83 -4.05 -15.18
C GLU A 217 -26.55 -3.34 -14.76
N GLU A 218 -25.84 -2.75 -15.73
CA GLU A 218 -24.64 -1.95 -15.47
C GLU A 218 -25.02 -0.62 -14.80
N GLY A 219 -24.74 -0.50 -13.50
CA GLY A 219 -24.82 0.77 -12.75
C GLY A 219 -23.44 1.27 -12.34
N ASP A 220 -23.30 2.59 -12.14
CA ASP A 220 -22.10 3.15 -11.51
C ASP A 220 -22.21 3.20 -9.98
N ASP A 221 -23.42 2.98 -9.44
CA ASP A 221 -23.77 3.27 -8.05
C ASP A 221 -24.35 2.06 -7.31
N TYR A 222 -23.84 1.87 -6.10
CA TYR A 222 -24.19 0.83 -5.12
C TYR A 222 -25.62 1.00 -4.57
N ASP A 223 -26.31 2.06 -5.00
CA ASP A 223 -27.53 2.62 -4.41
C ASP A 223 -28.71 2.63 -5.39
N SER A 224 -28.59 1.88 -6.49
CA SER A 224 -29.67 1.74 -7.47
C SER A 224 -30.86 0.93 -6.94
N GLY A 225 -30.76 0.36 -5.73
CA GLY A 225 -31.81 -0.43 -5.08
C GLY A 225 -32.20 -1.71 -5.85
N ALA A 226 -31.45 -2.05 -6.90
CA ALA A 226 -31.72 -3.21 -7.73
C ALA A 226 -31.41 -4.50 -6.95
N GLU A 227 -32.33 -5.45 -6.99
CA GLU A 227 -32.11 -6.75 -6.35
C GLU A 227 -30.98 -7.51 -7.06
N PRO A 228 -30.03 -8.11 -6.31
CA PRO A 228 -28.95 -8.89 -6.89
C PRO A 228 -29.51 -10.17 -7.52
N LEU A 229 -29.03 -10.51 -8.72
CA LEU A 229 -29.39 -11.74 -9.42
C LEU A 229 -28.82 -12.98 -8.71
N SER A 230 -27.55 -12.88 -8.28
CA SER A 230 -26.90 -13.93 -7.51
C SER A 230 -25.83 -13.36 -6.59
N VAL A 231 -25.71 -13.98 -5.41
CA VAL A 231 -24.67 -13.69 -4.43
C VAL A 231 -23.86 -14.96 -4.25
N GLU A 232 -22.56 -14.97 -4.48
CA GLU A 232 -21.73 -16.17 -4.32
C GLU A 232 -20.44 -15.85 -3.58
N ARG A 233 -19.98 -16.75 -2.70
CA ARG A 233 -18.62 -16.65 -2.12
C ARG A 233 -17.61 -17.16 -3.13
N VAL A 234 -16.56 -16.38 -3.39
CA VAL A 234 -15.57 -16.69 -4.44
C VAL A 234 -14.15 -16.31 -4.03
N VAL A 235 -13.18 -16.98 -4.64
CA VAL A 235 -11.75 -16.65 -4.58
C VAL A 235 -11.29 -16.21 -5.97
N PRO A 236 -10.59 -15.08 -6.13
CA PRO A 236 -10.08 -14.65 -7.43
C PRO A 236 -8.83 -15.46 -7.79
N ALA A 237 -9.05 -16.67 -8.32
CA ALA A 237 -7.99 -17.64 -8.58
C ALA A 237 -7.06 -17.20 -9.73
N ASP A 238 -7.62 -16.66 -10.82
CA ASP A 238 -6.85 -16.30 -12.01
C ASP A 238 -6.98 -14.81 -12.32
N VAL A 239 -5.98 -14.04 -11.90
CA VAL A 239 -5.90 -12.60 -12.15
C VAL A 239 -4.76 -12.34 -13.11
N ASN A 240 -5.11 -12.02 -14.35
CA ASN A 240 -4.13 -11.67 -15.37
C ASN A 240 -3.87 -10.18 -15.34
N MET A 241 -2.62 -9.79 -15.14
CA MET A 241 -2.18 -8.39 -15.21
C MET A 241 -1.58 -8.09 -16.59
N HIS A 242 -1.74 -6.85 -17.03
CA HIS A 242 -1.07 -6.36 -18.21
C HIS A 242 0.43 -6.15 -17.89
N PRO A 243 1.37 -6.71 -18.69
CA PRO A 243 2.79 -6.71 -18.36
C PRO A 243 3.43 -5.31 -18.31
N VAL A 244 2.94 -4.37 -19.13
CA VAL A 244 3.46 -2.99 -19.19
C VAL A 244 2.68 -2.04 -18.28
N ASN A 245 1.36 -1.94 -18.47
CA ASN A 245 0.52 -0.98 -17.75
C ASN A 245 0.19 -1.38 -16.29
N ILE A 246 0.53 -2.62 -15.86
CA ILE A 246 0.26 -3.15 -14.51
C ILE A 246 -1.24 -3.08 -14.13
N ALA A 247 -2.13 -3.01 -15.14
CA ALA A 247 -3.58 -3.00 -14.95
C ALA A 247 -4.16 -4.42 -15.05
N ALA A 248 -5.17 -4.73 -14.24
CA ALA A 248 -5.88 -6.01 -14.33
C ALA A 248 -6.60 -6.15 -15.69
N TYR A 249 -6.28 -7.22 -16.41
CA TYR A 249 -6.72 -7.49 -17.77
C TYR A 249 -7.91 -8.46 -17.84
N CYS A 250 -7.91 -9.44 -16.95
CA CYS A 250 -8.95 -10.46 -16.80
C CYS A 250 -8.92 -10.96 -15.35
N CYS A 251 -10.08 -11.22 -14.76
CA CYS A 251 -10.19 -11.76 -13.42
C CYS A 251 -11.24 -12.88 -13.42
N ASN A 252 -10.80 -14.11 -13.17
CA ASN A 252 -11.72 -15.24 -13.00
C ASN A 252 -11.88 -15.56 -11.52
N PHE A 253 -13.10 -15.94 -11.16
CA PHE A 253 -13.53 -16.21 -9.80
C PHE A 253 -13.85 -17.69 -9.66
N LEU A 254 -13.25 -18.31 -8.65
CA LEU A 254 -13.49 -19.69 -8.26
C LEU A 254 -14.49 -19.72 -7.12
N ARG A 255 -15.60 -20.45 -7.27
CA ARG A 255 -16.59 -20.59 -6.19
C ARG A 255 -15.96 -21.19 -4.93
N TYR A 256 -16.26 -20.59 -3.79
CA TYR A 256 -15.80 -21.01 -2.49
C TYR A 256 -16.95 -21.56 -1.65
N HIS A 257 -16.72 -22.71 -1.03
CA HIS A 257 -17.58 -23.34 -0.04
C HIS A 257 -16.69 -23.80 1.13
N PRO A 258 -17.24 -23.89 2.35
CA PRO A 258 -16.49 -24.42 3.49
C PRO A 258 -15.95 -25.82 3.17
N GLY A 259 -14.70 -26.10 3.54
CA GLY A 259 -14.02 -27.34 3.16
C GLY A 259 -13.18 -27.27 1.87
N ARG A 260 -13.34 -26.22 1.04
CA ARG A 260 -12.51 -26.05 -0.16
C ARG A 260 -11.11 -25.53 0.24
N PRO A 261 -10.01 -26.11 -0.28
CA PRO A 261 -8.67 -25.60 0.02
C PRO A 261 -8.43 -24.23 -0.64
N ILE A 262 -7.90 -23.29 0.14
CA ILE A 262 -7.47 -21.95 -0.28
C ILE A 262 -5.96 -21.82 -0.06
N ASN A 263 -5.29 -21.04 -0.92
CA ASN A 263 -3.86 -20.77 -0.81
C ASN A 263 -3.64 -19.45 -0.08
N ILE A 264 -3.14 -19.48 1.16
CA ILE A 264 -2.96 -18.29 2.00
C ILE A 264 -1.46 -17.95 2.11
N PRO A 265 -1.05 -16.68 1.98
CA PRO A 265 0.35 -16.28 2.06
C PRO A 265 0.90 -16.39 3.50
N ILE A 266 2.20 -16.63 3.59
CA ILE A 266 2.92 -16.74 4.86
C ILE A 266 3.48 -15.36 5.25
N ARG A 267 3.29 -14.97 6.50
CA ARG A 267 3.89 -13.78 7.13
C ARG A 267 4.88 -14.23 8.19
N TYR A 268 6.04 -13.61 8.22
CA TYR A 268 7.06 -13.90 9.22
C TYR A 268 6.83 -13.05 10.46
N ILE A 269 6.84 -13.69 11.63
CA ILE A 269 6.70 -13.03 12.93
C ILE A 269 7.98 -13.26 13.75
N ASN A 270 8.31 -12.31 14.62
CA ASN A 270 9.46 -12.36 15.52
C ASN A 270 10.81 -12.53 14.80
N GLU A 271 10.96 -11.95 13.60
CA GLU A 271 12.24 -11.97 12.86
C GLU A 271 13.39 -11.37 13.69
N GLU A 272 13.10 -10.31 14.44
CA GLU A 272 14.09 -9.59 15.27
C GLU A 272 14.60 -10.43 16.44
N GLU A 273 13.86 -11.41 16.93
CA GLU A 273 14.27 -12.26 18.05
C GLU A 273 15.22 -13.38 17.61
N SER A 274 15.30 -13.62 16.29
CA SER A 274 16.14 -14.66 15.72
C SER A 274 17.62 -14.30 15.72
N ALA A 275 18.45 -15.15 16.33
CA ALA A 275 19.90 -14.98 16.32
C ALA A 275 20.49 -15.00 14.90
N ALA A 276 19.89 -15.77 13.97
CA ALA A 276 20.33 -15.80 12.58
C ALA A 276 20.00 -14.48 11.86
N MET A 277 18.79 -13.95 12.01
CA MET A 277 18.37 -12.72 11.33
C MET A 277 19.17 -11.50 11.82
N LYS A 278 19.48 -11.42 13.12
CA LYS A 278 20.37 -10.39 13.67
C LYS A 278 21.76 -10.37 13.03
N ARG A 279 22.28 -11.54 12.64
CA ARG A 279 23.58 -11.69 11.94
C ARG A 279 23.48 -11.42 10.44
N GLY A 280 22.31 -11.01 9.94
CA GLY A 280 22.05 -10.75 8.53
C GLY A 280 21.76 -12.01 7.72
N ALA A 281 21.25 -13.07 8.34
CA ALA A 281 20.63 -14.18 7.60
C ALA A 281 19.32 -13.71 6.93
N PHE A 282 18.89 -14.44 5.91
CA PHE A 282 17.58 -14.26 5.29
C PHE A 282 16.94 -15.61 5.00
N ILE A 283 15.61 -15.66 5.04
CA ILE A 283 14.84 -16.85 4.67
C ILE A 283 14.69 -16.84 3.15
N ALA A 284 15.09 -17.93 2.49
CA ALA A 284 14.73 -18.17 1.09
C ALA A 284 13.43 -18.98 1.06
N PRO A 285 12.27 -18.35 0.78
CA PRO A 285 11.01 -19.07 0.70
C PRO A 285 11.00 -19.95 -0.56
N ILE A 286 10.74 -21.23 -0.35
CA ILE A 286 10.47 -22.19 -1.43
C ILE A 286 8.98 -22.13 -1.75
N ASN A 287 8.15 -22.18 -0.70
CA ASN A 287 6.71 -21.98 -0.80
C ASN A 287 6.33 -20.70 -0.05
N ARG A 288 5.71 -19.76 -0.76
CA ARG A 288 5.23 -18.49 -0.19
C ARG A 288 3.81 -18.60 0.37
N ASN A 289 3.06 -19.59 -0.08
CA ASN A 289 1.67 -19.80 0.27
C ASN A 289 1.48 -21.22 0.79
N VAL A 290 0.49 -21.41 1.66
CA VAL A 290 0.10 -22.70 2.21
C VAL A 290 -1.35 -23.00 1.84
N ASN A 291 -1.62 -24.25 1.49
CA ASN A 291 -2.97 -24.70 1.15
C ASN A 291 -3.69 -25.16 2.41
N VAL A 292 -4.76 -24.44 2.73
CA VAL A 292 -5.46 -24.52 4.00
C VAL A 292 -6.95 -24.66 3.77
N ILE A 293 -7.62 -25.39 4.66
CA ILE A 293 -9.05 -25.57 4.70
C ILE A 293 -9.57 -24.76 5.89
N VAL A 294 -10.58 -23.94 5.66
CA VAL A 294 -11.27 -23.16 6.69
C VAL A 294 -12.62 -23.81 6.95
N GLU A 295 -12.94 -24.02 8.22
CA GLU A 295 -14.24 -24.52 8.67
C GLU A 295 -15.36 -23.50 8.44
N GLU A 296 -16.61 -23.94 8.52
CA GLU A 296 -17.75 -23.07 8.32
C GLU A 296 -17.91 -22.05 9.47
N GLY A 297 -18.16 -20.78 9.13
CA GLY A 297 -18.40 -19.72 10.11
C GLY A 297 -17.15 -19.12 10.76
N VAL A 298 -15.96 -19.59 10.37
CA VAL A 298 -14.67 -19.10 10.84
C VAL A 298 -14.17 -17.96 9.95
N PRO A 299 -13.60 -16.87 10.50
CA PRO A 299 -13.00 -15.81 9.70
C PRO A 299 -11.84 -16.33 8.86
N VAL A 300 -11.83 -16.00 7.57
CA VAL A 300 -10.72 -16.40 6.69
C VAL A 300 -9.47 -15.57 7.04
N PRO A 301 -8.35 -16.20 7.43
CA PRO A 301 -7.15 -15.46 7.80
C PRO A 301 -6.48 -14.87 6.56
N GLU A 302 -5.94 -13.65 6.69
CA GLU A 302 -5.23 -12.97 5.60
C GLU A 302 -3.83 -13.54 5.38
N PHE A 303 -3.19 -13.94 6.49
CA PHE A 303 -1.84 -14.45 6.54
C PHE A 303 -1.77 -15.61 7.51
N ILE A 304 -0.85 -16.54 7.25
CA ILE A 304 -0.46 -17.57 8.20
C ILE A 304 0.90 -17.16 8.77
N ASP A 305 0.98 -17.12 10.09
CA ASP A 305 2.17 -16.65 10.76
C ASP A 305 3.21 -17.78 10.87
N LEU A 306 4.44 -17.47 10.50
CA LEU A 306 5.59 -18.35 10.65
C LEU A 306 6.48 -17.82 11.76
N GLU A 307 6.72 -18.69 12.74
CA GLU A 307 7.49 -18.38 13.93
C GLU A 307 9.01 -18.41 13.62
N CYS A 308 9.64 -17.24 13.64
CA CYS A 308 11.08 -17.08 13.36
C CYS A 308 11.98 -17.12 14.60
N THR A 309 11.42 -17.29 15.80
CA THR A 309 12.21 -17.34 17.05
C THR A 309 13.20 -18.50 17.05
N GLY A 310 14.42 -18.22 17.52
CA GLY A 310 15.48 -19.23 17.70
C GLY A 310 15.96 -19.91 16.40
N VAL A 311 15.61 -19.40 15.22
CA VAL A 311 16.06 -19.95 13.94
C VAL A 311 17.58 -19.83 13.81
N LYS A 312 18.23 -20.93 13.39
CA LYS A 312 19.69 -21.01 13.19
C LYS A 312 20.05 -20.92 11.71
N LEU A 313 21.33 -20.66 11.43
CA LEU A 313 21.86 -20.69 10.08
C LEU A 313 21.73 -22.11 9.49
N LYS A 314 21.32 -22.20 8.22
CA LYS A 314 21.05 -23.44 7.49
C LYS A 314 19.88 -24.29 8.04
N ASP A 315 19.07 -23.73 8.93
CA ASP A 315 17.86 -24.41 9.39
C ASP A 315 16.82 -24.48 8.26
N VAL A 316 15.99 -25.52 8.32
CA VAL A 316 14.99 -25.89 7.31
C VAL A 316 13.62 -25.68 7.93
N LEU A 317 12.92 -24.62 7.51
CA LEU A 317 11.62 -24.24 8.05
C LEU A 317 10.52 -25.11 7.45
N ARG A 318 9.91 -25.95 8.28
CA ARG A 318 8.80 -26.84 7.92
C ARG A 318 7.47 -26.36 8.50
N THR A 319 6.43 -27.16 8.28
CA THR A 319 5.06 -26.96 8.77
C THR A 319 4.95 -26.77 10.29
N GLU A 320 5.85 -27.37 11.08
CA GLU A 320 5.82 -27.33 12.55
C GLU A 320 5.96 -25.92 13.14
N ARG A 321 6.59 -24.99 12.41
CA ARG A 321 6.76 -23.60 12.82
C ARG A 321 5.62 -22.68 12.36
N LEU A 322 4.62 -23.20 11.67
CA LEU A 322 3.46 -22.42 11.24
C LEU A 322 2.42 -22.38 12.36
N ILE A 323 1.98 -21.17 12.70
CA ILE A 323 0.91 -20.92 13.67
C ILE A 323 -0.39 -20.83 12.88
N LEU A 324 -1.28 -21.80 13.10
CA LEU A 324 -2.61 -21.78 12.52
C LEU A 324 -3.63 -21.18 13.51
N PRO A 325 -4.50 -20.27 13.06
CA PRO A 325 -5.60 -19.78 13.87
C PRO A 325 -6.69 -20.84 14.07
N ASP A 326 -7.58 -20.61 15.04
CA ASP A 326 -8.66 -21.55 15.37
C ASP A 326 -9.57 -21.81 14.16
N GLY A 327 -9.99 -23.08 13.97
CA GLY A 327 -10.89 -23.49 12.89
C GLY A 327 -10.24 -23.54 11.50
N VAL A 328 -8.91 -23.51 11.45
CA VAL A 328 -8.11 -23.52 10.22
C VAL A 328 -7.18 -24.74 10.22
N ALA A 329 -7.31 -25.60 9.22
CA ALA A 329 -6.57 -26.85 9.12
C ALA A 329 -5.75 -26.94 7.83
N PHE A 330 -4.62 -27.66 7.85
CA PHE A 330 -3.89 -27.96 6.63
C PHE A 330 -4.73 -28.85 5.70
N SER A 331 -4.67 -28.58 4.39
CA SER A 331 -5.32 -29.45 3.40
C SER A 331 -4.61 -30.80 3.28
N ASP A 332 -5.34 -31.85 2.86
CA ASP A 332 -4.78 -33.20 2.62
C ASP A 332 -3.64 -33.22 1.58
N LYS A 333 -3.56 -32.19 0.73
CA LYS A 333 -2.48 -32.00 -0.25
C LYS A 333 -1.15 -31.64 0.42
N VAL A 334 -1.19 -31.07 1.62
CA VAL A 334 -0.02 -30.67 2.39
C VAL A 334 0.33 -31.81 3.35
N LYS A 335 1.28 -32.65 2.94
CA LYS A 335 1.86 -33.65 3.85
C LYS A 335 2.68 -32.92 4.92
N LYS A 336 2.22 -33.01 6.17
CA LYS A 336 2.82 -32.31 7.32
C LYS A 336 4.34 -32.50 7.41
N ASP A 337 4.81 -33.73 7.14
CA ASP A 337 6.22 -34.12 7.29
C ASP A 337 7.13 -33.66 6.14
N GLN A 338 6.55 -33.35 4.97
CA GLN A 338 7.30 -33.07 3.74
C GLN A 338 7.20 -31.62 3.28
N PHE A 339 6.25 -30.85 3.80
CA PHE A 339 6.04 -29.49 3.35
C PHE A 339 7.13 -28.55 3.90
N LEU A 340 7.88 -27.99 2.95
CA LEU A 340 8.99 -27.09 3.19
C LEU A 340 8.56 -25.66 2.91
N VAL A 341 8.66 -24.78 3.90
CA VAL A 341 8.34 -23.35 3.73
C VAL A 341 9.54 -22.63 3.12
N GLY A 342 10.72 -22.85 3.70
CA GLY A 342 11.95 -22.22 3.23
C GLY A 342 13.18 -22.67 4.00
N THR A 343 14.34 -22.20 3.55
CA THR A 343 15.62 -22.50 4.17
C THR A 343 16.33 -21.22 4.55
N VAL A 344 17.04 -21.23 5.67
CA VAL A 344 17.70 -20.03 6.21
C VAL A 344 19.12 -19.95 5.68
N PHE A 345 19.41 -18.93 4.90
CA PHE A 345 20.74 -18.68 4.36
C PHE A 345 21.44 -17.57 5.13
N GLY A 346 22.73 -17.78 5.40
CA GLY A 346 23.58 -16.75 5.99
C GLY A 346 24.08 -15.78 4.95
N SER A 347 24.08 -14.48 5.28
CA SER A 347 24.93 -13.52 4.57
C SER A 347 26.40 -13.87 4.76
N ARG A 348 27.24 -13.51 3.78
CA ARG A 348 28.70 -13.71 3.83
C ARG A 348 29.32 -13.15 5.11
N ARG A 349 28.77 -12.06 5.66
CA ARG A 349 29.21 -11.47 6.93
C ARG A 349 28.82 -12.36 8.12
N GLY A 350 27.56 -12.79 8.20
CA GLY A 350 27.07 -13.65 9.28
C GLY A 350 27.80 -15.01 9.36
N LEU A 351 28.23 -15.55 8.23
CA LEU A 351 29.04 -16.78 8.18
C LEU A 351 30.46 -16.60 8.75
N LEU A 352 31.05 -15.41 8.62
CA LEU A 352 32.37 -15.10 9.20
C LEU A 352 32.28 -14.91 10.71
N GLU A 353 31.21 -14.27 11.19
CA GLU A 353 30.94 -14.07 12.61
C GLU A 353 30.64 -15.39 13.33
N GLU A 354 29.89 -16.32 12.72
CA GLU A 354 29.64 -17.65 13.29
C GLU A 354 30.93 -18.47 13.41
N ARG A 355 31.79 -18.47 12.39
CA ARG A 355 33.10 -19.14 12.46
C ARG A 355 34.02 -18.52 13.51
N ALA A 356 34.00 -17.20 13.69
CA ALA A 356 34.76 -16.55 14.75
C ALA A 356 34.24 -16.91 16.14
N ALA A 357 32.92 -17.01 16.31
CA ALA A 357 32.30 -17.44 17.56
C ALA A 357 32.59 -18.92 17.89
N GLU A 358 32.51 -19.81 16.90
CA GLU A 358 32.87 -21.23 17.04
C GLU A 358 34.36 -21.41 17.40
N ALA A 359 35.25 -20.62 16.78
CA ALA A 359 36.68 -20.64 17.10
C ALA A 359 36.96 -20.14 18.53
N ALA A 360 36.25 -19.12 19.01
CA ALA A 360 36.37 -18.63 20.38
C ALA A 360 35.83 -19.64 21.42
N GLN A 361 34.72 -20.31 21.12
CA GLN A 361 34.17 -21.37 21.99
C GLN A 361 35.07 -22.60 22.05
N ALA A 362 35.67 -23.01 20.92
CA ALA A 362 36.64 -24.09 20.88
C ALA A 362 37.94 -23.76 21.64
N ALA A 363 38.39 -22.50 21.60
CA ALA A 363 39.55 -22.04 22.38
C ALA A 363 39.27 -22.02 23.90
N ALA A 364 38.05 -21.68 24.31
CA ALA A 364 37.64 -21.72 25.72
C ALA A 364 37.47 -23.16 26.25
N ALA A 365 37.06 -24.11 25.40
CA ALA A 365 36.88 -25.51 25.79
C ALA A 365 38.20 -26.30 25.89
N ASN A 366 39.25 -25.91 25.16
CA ASN A 366 40.56 -26.57 25.19
C ASN A 366 41.56 -25.95 26.20
N GLY A 367 41.14 -24.93 26.95
CA GLY A 367 41.97 -24.19 27.91
C GLY A 367 41.69 -24.48 29.39
N GLY A 368 40.85 -25.46 29.69
CA GLY A 368 40.65 -26.02 31.05
C GLY A 368 41.17 -27.45 31.09
#